data_AF-A0A5C9BKV0-F1
#
_entry.id   AF-A0A5C9BKV0-F1
#
_cell.length_a   1.000
_cell.length_b   1.000
_cell.length_c   1.000
_cell.angle_alpha   90.00
_cell.angle_beta   90.00
_cell.angle_gamma   90.00
#
_symmetry.space_group_name_H-M   'P 1'
#
loop_
_entity.id
_entity.type
_entity.pdbx_description
1 polymer ?
#
loop_
_entity_poly.entity_id
_entity_poly.type
_entity_poly.pdbx_seq_one_letter_code
_entity_poly.pdbx_strand_id
1 'polypeptide(L)' 'MTDQTLTSQDHNQIIAERRHKLSELRKAGTAFPNDFERKHLADDLHAPGA' A
#
# COMPACT_ATOMS: atom_id res chain seq x y z
N MET A 1 -6.86 -7.06 29.31
CA MET A 1 -7.05 -5.68 28.79
C MET A 1 -5.76 -5.06 28.24
N THR A 2 -4.58 -5.63 28.49
CA THR A 2 -3.26 -5.15 28.01
C THR A 2 -2.95 -5.48 26.54
N ASP A 3 -3.49 -6.56 25.98
CA ASP A 3 -3.30 -6.89 24.56
C ASP A 3 -3.99 -5.90 23.60
N GLN A 4 -5.13 -5.34 24.01
CA GLN A 4 -5.87 -4.39 23.17
C GLN A 4 -5.18 -3.03 23.08
N THR A 5 -4.42 -2.64 24.11
CA THR A 5 -3.63 -1.40 24.09
C THR A 5 -2.36 -1.54 23.24
N LEU A 6 -1.70 -2.70 23.26
CA LEU A 6 -0.50 -2.97 22.45
C LEU A 6 -0.82 -2.98 20.95
N THR A 7 -1.86 -3.72 20.55
CA THR A 7 -2.34 -3.76 19.15
C THR A 7 -2.75 -2.40 18.61
N SER A 8 -3.35 -1.55 19.46
CA SER A 8 -3.73 -0.18 19.09
C SER A 8 -2.52 0.74 18.89
N GLN A 9 -1.47 0.58 19.71
CA GLN A 9 -0.24 1.36 19.60
C GLN A 9 0.55 1.01 18.34
N ASP A 10 0.70 -0.28 18.01
CA ASP A 10 1.37 -0.74 16.79
C ASP A 10 0.64 -0.27 15.54
N HIS A 11 -0.71 -0.31 15.55
CA HIS A 11 -1.51 0.22 14.46
C HIS A 11 -1.30 1.72 14.23
N ASN A 12 -1.25 2.50 15.32
CA ASN A 12 -0.97 3.93 15.25
C ASN A 12 0.43 4.21 14.68
N GLN A 13 1.43 3.39 15.04
CA GLN A 13 2.77 3.48 14.46
C GLN A 13 2.75 3.22 12.95
N ILE A 14 2.09 2.16 12.49
CA ILE A 14 1.99 1.83 11.06
C ILE A 14 1.30 2.98 10.28
N ILE A 15 0.27 3.60 10.87
CA ILE A 15 -0.40 4.76 10.26
C ILE A 15 0.56 5.96 10.15
N ALA A 16 1.32 6.27 11.20
CA ALA A 16 2.32 7.34 11.18
C ALA A 16 3.38 7.06 10.11
N GLU A 17 3.86 5.81 10.07
CA GLU A 17 4.62 5.15 9.01
C GLU A 17 4.20 5.59 7.60
N ARG A 18 2.96 5.22 7.28
CA ARG A 18 2.34 5.44 5.96
C ARG A 18 2.16 6.93 5.65
N ARG A 19 1.76 7.75 6.63
CA ARG A 19 1.55 9.19 6.46
C ARG A 19 2.85 9.92 6.15
N HIS A 20 3.93 9.56 6.84
CA HIS A 20 5.25 10.13 6.59
C HIS A 20 5.72 9.82 5.16
N LYS A 21 5.68 8.54 4.75
CA LYS A 21 6.05 8.11 3.39
C LYS A 21 5.22 8.81 2.31
N LEU A 22 3.91 8.92 2.53
CA LEU A 22 3.02 9.63 1.60
C LEU A 22 3.37 11.12 1.48
N SER A 23 3.79 11.76 2.58
CA SER A 23 4.23 13.16 2.54
C SER A 23 5.48 13.34 1.69
N GLU A 24 6.45 12.43 1.78
CA GLU A 24 7.66 12.48 0.95
C GLU A 24 7.33 12.24 -0.53
N LEU A 25 6.44 11.29 -0.84
CA LEU A 25 5.97 11.07 -2.22
C LEU A 25 5.32 12.32 -2.83
N ARG A 26 4.54 13.08 -2.05
CA ARG A 26 3.93 14.34 -2.52
C ARG A 26 4.95 15.45 -2.77
N LYS A 27 6.05 15.49 -2.02
CA LYS A 27 7.15 16.45 -2.25
C LYS A 27 7.92 16.11 -3.53
N ALA A 28 8.06 14.82 -3.83
CA ALA A 28 8.74 14.34 -5.03
C ALA A 28 7.92 14.53 -6.33
N GLY A 29 6.61 14.77 -6.23
CA GLY A 29 5.74 15.03 -7.38
C GLY A 29 4.36 14.40 -7.23
N THR A 30 3.87 13.78 -8.31
CA THR A 30 2.53 13.16 -8.34
C THR A 30 2.49 11.88 -7.49
N ALA A 31 2.02 12.00 -6.25
CA ALA A 31 1.94 10.86 -5.32
C ALA A 31 0.93 9.76 -5.73
N PHE A 32 -0.02 10.08 -6.61
CA PHE A 32 -1.03 9.16 -7.11
C PHE A 32 -1.10 9.24 -8.65
N PRO A 33 -0.13 8.66 -9.37
CA PRO A 33 -0.13 8.68 -10.82
C PRO A 33 -1.23 7.75 -11.37
N ASN A 34 -1.73 8.08 -12.57
CA ASN A 34 -2.77 7.31 -13.27
C ASN A 34 -2.35 6.99 -14.72
N ASP A 35 -1.07 6.71 -14.91
CA ASP A 35 -0.43 6.39 -16.20
C ASP A 35 -0.13 4.89 -16.35
N PHE A 36 -0.42 4.09 -15.33
CA PHE A 36 -0.17 2.66 -15.37
C PHE A 36 -1.22 1.91 -16.19
N GLU A 37 -0.77 1.34 -17.31
CA GLU A 37 -1.58 0.45 -18.14
C GLU A 37 -1.16 -1.02 -17.95
N ARG A 38 -2.02 -1.81 -17.29
CA ARG A 38 -1.80 -3.25 -17.15
C ARG A 38 -1.97 -3.96 -18.49
N LYS A 39 -1.10 -4.94 -18.77
CA LYS A 39 -1.16 -5.75 -20.01
C LYS A 39 -1.83 -7.10 -19.85
N HIS A 40 -1.77 -7.67 -18.64
CA HIS A 40 -2.28 -9.00 -18.35
C HIS A 40 -2.99 -8.98 -16.99
N LEU A 41 -3.96 -9.86 -16.83
CA LEU A 41 -4.53 -10.20 -15.52
C LEU A 41 -3.82 -11.45 -14.97
N ALA A 42 -3.76 -11.59 -13.65
CA ALA A 42 -3.11 -12.73 -13.02
C ALA A 42 -3.77 -14.06 -13.40
N ASP A 43 -5.10 -14.08 -13.50
CA ASP A 43 -5.86 -15.27 -13.90
C ASP A 43 -5.48 -15.74 -15.31
N ASP A 44 -5.32 -14.80 -16.26
CA ASP A 44 -4.90 -15.12 -17.64
C ASP A 44 -3.50 -15.73 -17.67
N LEU A 45 -2.59 -15.25 -16.82
CA LEU A 45 -1.21 -15.76 -16.73
C LEU A 45 -1.14 -17.15 -16.09
N HIS A 46 -2.07 -17.47 -15.20
CA HIS A 46 -2.09 -18.74 -14.46
C HIS A 46 -3.06 -19.76 -15.06
N ALA A 47 -3.77 -19.39 -16.13
CA ALA A 47 -4.71 -20.28 -16.79
C ALA A 47 -3.99 -21.54 -17.31
N PRO A 48 -4.48 -22.74 -16.99
CA PRO A 48 -3.89 -23.97 -17.50
C PRO A 48 -4.19 -24.08 -19.00
N GLY A 49 -3.17 -23.82 -19.83
CA GLY A 49 -3.24 -24.00 -21.28
C GLY A 49 -2.95 -22.76 -22.14
N ALA A 50 -2.13 -21.82 -21.65
CA ALA A 50 -1.45 -20.86 -22.54
C ALA A 50 -0.44 -21.57 -23.47
#